data_AF-A0A7W1ENU5-F1
#
_entry.id   AF-A0A7W1ENU5-F1
#
_cell.length_a   1.000
_cell.length_b   1.000
_cell.length_c   1.000
_cell.angle_alpha   90.00
_cell.angle_beta   90.00
_cell.angle_gamma   90.00
#
_symmetry.space_group_name_H-M   'P 1'
#
loop_
_entity.id
_entity.type
_entity.pdbx_description
1 polymer ?
#
loop_
_entity_poly.entity_id
_entity_poly.type
_entity_poly.pdbx_seq_one_letter_code
_entity_poly.pdbx_strand_id
1 'polypeptide(L)' 'MTRVCITVDFEPDCPPYLDSTYRGIERGAPLLLEIFADAGVPATYFTTGDVAERYPESVRHLVEAGHELGCHGMTH' A
#
# COMPACT_ATOMS: atom_id res chain seq x y z
N MET A 1 -22.16 11.44 13.67
CA MET A 1 -21.76 10.55 12.56
C MET A 1 -20.34 10.09 12.83
N THR A 2 -20.12 8.78 12.88
CA THR A 2 -18.78 8.21 13.01
C THR A 2 -18.12 8.19 11.63
N ARG A 3 -16.85 8.58 11.55
CA ARG A 3 -16.01 8.40 10.37
C ARG A 3 -14.98 7.31 10.67
N VAL A 4 -14.77 6.43 9.71
CA VAL A 4 -13.75 5.39 9.76
C VAL A 4 -12.86 5.61 8.55
N CYS A 5 -11.55 5.65 8.77
CA CYS A 5 -10.54 5.73 7.71
C CYS A 5 -9.72 4.44 7.77
N ILE A 6 -9.45 3.87 6.60
CA ILE A 6 -8.56 2.71 6.47
C ILE A 6 -7.28 3.23 5.81
N THR A 7 -6.15 2.94 6.46
CA THR A 7 -4.82 3.30 5.95
C THR A 7 -3.97 2.05 5.83
N VAL A 8 -3.05 2.06 4.86
CA VAL A 8 -2.12 0.97 4.60
C VAL A 8 -0.72 1.57 4.52
N ASP A 9 0.18 1.14 5.38
CA ASP A 9 1.60 1.45 5.25
C ASP A 9 2.18 0.54 4.16
N PHE A 10 2.63 1.15 3.07
CA PHE A 10 3.04 0.49 1.84
C PHE A 10 4.57 0.46 1.76
N GLU A 11 5.12 -0.56 2.42
CA GLU A 11 6.53 -0.68 2.76
C GLU A 11 7.05 -2.12 2.62
N PRO A 12 8.38 -2.35 2.68
CA PRO A 12 8.93 -3.70 2.68
C PRO A 12 8.43 -4.53 3.86
N ASP A 13 8.47 -5.86 3.75
CA ASP A 13 8.04 -6.73 4.84
C ASP A 13 8.92 -6.49 6.10
N CYS A 14 8.28 -6.40 7.26
CA CYS A 14 8.92 -5.95 8.51
C CYS A 14 9.86 -7.02 9.12
N PRO A 15 11.12 -6.68 9.45
CA PRO A 15 12.00 -7.52 10.26
C PRO A 15 11.42 -7.73 11.69
N PRO A 16 11.70 -8.86 12.36
CA PRO A 16 12.58 -9.97 11.97
C PRO A 16 11.84 -11.11 11.24
N TYR A 17 10.56 -10.93 10.91
CA TYR A 17 9.70 -12.03 10.45
C TYR A 17 9.92 -12.36 8.98
N LEU A 18 10.32 -11.37 8.19
CA LEU A 18 10.58 -11.48 6.75
C LEU A 18 11.64 -10.44 6.38
N ASP A 19 12.91 -10.84 6.40
CA ASP A 19 13.99 -9.92 6.06
C ASP A 19 14.01 -9.62 4.56
N SER A 20 13.83 -8.34 4.22
CA SER A 20 14.05 -7.80 2.86
C SER A 20 13.19 -8.43 1.76
N THR A 21 11.99 -8.94 2.08
CA THR A 21 11.00 -9.34 1.07
C THR A 21 9.95 -8.27 0.86
N TYR A 22 9.22 -8.36 -0.26
CA TYR A 22 8.18 -7.42 -0.65
C TYR A 22 6.86 -8.15 -0.94
N ARG A 23 6.56 -9.21 -0.18
CA ARG A 23 5.36 -10.04 -0.36
C ARG A 23 4.09 -9.24 -0.13
N GLY A 24 4.10 -8.31 0.83
CA GLY A 24 3.01 -7.35 1.01
C GLY A 24 2.71 -6.56 -0.26
N ILE A 25 3.74 -6.12 -0.99
CA ILE A 25 3.62 -5.37 -2.24
C ILE A 25 3.19 -6.29 -3.40
N GLU A 26 3.86 -7.43 -3.56
CA GLU A 26 3.70 -8.32 -4.72
C GLU A 26 2.44 -9.18 -4.68
N ARG A 27 1.96 -9.52 -3.48
CA ARG A 27 0.83 -10.45 -3.28
C ARG A 27 -0.28 -9.83 -2.43
N GLY A 28 0.07 -9.08 -1.40
CA GLY A 28 -0.91 -8.44 -0.52
C GLY A 28 -1.66 -7.31 -1.21
N ALA A 29 -0.94 -6.42 -1.91
CA ALA A 29 -1.51 -5.24 -2.53
C ALA A 29 -2.62 -5.58 -3.55
N PRO A 30 -2.42 -6.50 -4.51
CA PRO A 30 -3.49 -6.86 -5.46
C PRO A 30 -4.75 -7.38 -4.76
N LEU A 31 -4.59 -8.21 -3.72
CA LEU A 31 -5.73 -8.75 -2.96
C LEU A 31 -6.45 -7.67 -2.16
N LEU A 32 -5.72 -6.73 -1.56
CA LEU A 32 -6.32 -5.59 -0.85
C LEU A 32 -7.10 -4.68 -1.79
N LEU A 33 -6.56 -4.41 -2.98
CA LEU A 33 -7.25 -3.61 -4.00
C LEU A 33 -8.55 -4.27 -4.45
N GLU A 34 -8.57 -5.59 -4.64
CA GLU A 34 -9.79 -6.36 -4.94
C GLU A 34 -10.82 -6.22 -3.80
N ILE A 35 -10.40 -6.38 -2.54
CA ILE A 35 -11.28 -6.24 -1.37
C ILE A 35 -11.87 -4.82 -1.28
N PHE A 36 -11.05 -3.80 -1.49
CA PHE A 36 -11.50 -2.40 -1.45
C PHE A 36 -12.44 -2.06 -2.60
N ALA A 37 -12.18 -2.59 -3.79
CA ALA A 37 -13.06 -2.44 -4.95
C ALA A 37 -14.44 -3.10 -4.70
N ASP A 38 -14.45 -4.35 -4.21
CA ASP A 38 -15.68 -5.08 -3.89
C ASP A 38 -16.51 -4.39 -2.80
N ALA A 39 -15.84 -3.80 -1.82
CA ALA A 39 -16.49 -3.06 -0.74
C ALA A 39 -16.90 -1.62 -1.14
N GLY A 40 -16.37 -1.10 -2.25
CA GLY A 40 -16.53 0.31 -2.63
C GLY A 40 -15.92 1.28 -1.61
N VAL A 41 -14.83 0.89 -0.95
CA VAL A 41 -14.20 1.65 0.14
C VAL A 41 -12.85 2.20 -0.33
N PRO A 42 -12.61 3.52 -0.27
CA PRO A 42 -11.29 4.07 -0.49
C PRO A 42 -10.39 3.88 0.73
N ALA A 43 -9.09 3.74 0.50
CA ALA A 43 -8.04 3.73 1.51
C ALA A 43 -6.97 4.78 1.19
N THR A 44 -6.14 5.10 2.18
CA THR A 44 -4.92 5.90 2.02
C THR A 44 -3.70 4.99 2.14
N TYR A 45 -2.83 4.99 1.15
CA TYR A 45 -1.59 4.22 1.14
C TYR A 45 -0.40 5.13 1.42
N PHE A 46 0.28 4.91 2.55
CA PHE A 46 1.51 5.63 2.90
C PHE A 46 2.71 4.87 2.36
N THR A 47 3.29 5.33 1.24
CA THR A 47 4.35 4.60 0.54
C THR A 47 5.74 5.10 0.92
N THR A 48 6.65 4.16 1.22
CA THR A 48 8.09 4.46 1.36
C THR A 48 8.70 4.76 -0.01
N GLY A 49 9.69 5.65 -0.07
CA GLY A 49 10.40 5.93 -1.32
C GLY A 49 11.03 4.68 -1.95
N ASP A 50 11.55 3.75 -1.14
CA ASP A 50 12.21 2.53 -1.65
C ASP A 50 11.20 1.65 -2.40
N VAL A 51 9.97 1.53 -1.88
CA VAL A 51 8.87 0.86 -2.58
C VAL A 51 8.47 1.65 -3.83
N ALA A 52 8.39 2.98 -3.76
CA ALA A 52 8.03 3.79 -4.93
C ALA A 52 9.05 3.68 -6.08
N GLU A 53 10.34 3.58 -5.77
CA GLU A 53 11.41 3.39 -6.75
C GLU A 53 11.40 1.98 -7.35
N ARG A 54 11.16 0.95 -6.53
CA ARG A 54 11.20 -0.47 -6.96
C ARG A 54 9.92 -0.94 -7.64
N TYR A 55 8.76 -0.48 -7.16
CA TYR A 55 7.43 -0.91 -7.60
C TYR A 55 6.58 0.28 -8.08
N PRO A 56 7.08 1.11 -9.02
CA PRO A 56 6.37 2.31 -9.46
C PRO A 56 5.01 1.98 -10.09
N GLU A 57 4.88 0.83 -10.77
CA GLU A 57 3.60 0.41 -11.34
C GLU A 57 2.56 0.05 -10.28
N SER A 58 2.97 -0.57 -9.16
CA SER A 58 2.05 -0.86 -8.05
C SER A 58 1.52 0.45 -7.43
N VAL A 59 2.39 1.46 -7.31
CA VAL A 59 2.01 2.79 -6.79
C VAL A 59 1.12 3.54 -7.79
N ARG A 60 1.35 3.43 -9.10
CA ARG A 60 0.41 4.00 -10.09
C ARG A 60 -0.93 3.31 -10.02
N HIS A 61 -0.94 1.98 -9.94
CA HIS A 61 -2.16 1.19 -9.94
C HIS A 61 -3.08 1.52 -8.75
N LEU A 62 -2.54 1.68 -7.53
CA LEU A 62 -3.37 2.07 -6.39
C LEU A 62 -3.97 3.48 -6.56
N VAL A 63 -3.25 4.41 -7.18
CA VAL A 63 -3.75 5.77 -7.44
C VAL A 63 -4.84 5.74 -8.52
N GLU A 64 -4.61 4.98 -9.60
CA GLU A 64 -5.61 4.76 -10.66
C GLU A 64 -6.88 4.07 -10.14
N ALA A 65 -6.76 3.22 -9.13
CA ALA A 65 -7.88 2.60 -8.41
C ALA A 65 -8.66 3.57 -7.50
N GLY A 66 -8.23 4.82 -7.38
CA GLY A 66 -8.93 5.86 -6.62
C GLY A 66 -8.55 5.95 -5.14
N HIS A 67 -7.42 5.36 -4.75
CA HIS A 67 -6.87 5.47 -3.40
C HIS A 67 -5.98 6.70 -3.25
N GLU A 68 -5.91 7.25 -2.02
CA GLU A 68 -5.01 8.36 -1.72
C GLU A 68 -3.57 7.85 -1.54
N LEU A 69 -2.59 8.57 -2.08
CA LEU A 69 -1.16 8.30 -1.88
C LEU A 69 -0.56 9.29 -0.88
N GLY A 70 -0.01 8.77 0.22
CA GLY A 70 0.76 9.48 1.23
C GLY A 70 2.25 9.09 1.22
N CYS A 71 3.08 9.92 1.85
CA CYS A 71 4.52 9.68 2.02
C CYS A 71 4.80 8.97 3.36
N HIS A 72 5.63 7.93 3.33
CA HIS A 72 6.10 7.18 4.51
C HIS A 72 7.63 7.15 4.61
N GLY A 73 8.28 8.28 4.35
CA GLY A 73 9.74 8.36 4.38
C GLY A 73 10.43 7.56 3.27
N MET A 74 11.74 7.32 3.42
CA MET A 74 12.55 6.65 2.39
C MET A 74 12.57 5.13 2.59
N THR A 75 12.83 4.68 3.81
CA THR A 75 13.00 3.26 4.17
C THR A 75 12.31 2.94 5.49
N HIS A 76 11.11 3.49 5.69
CA HIS A 76 10.39 3.57 6.97
C HIS A 76 10.96 4.68 7.89
#